data_AF-A0A7G1N572-F1
#
_entry.id   AF-A0A7G1N572-F1
#
_cell.length_a   1.000
_cell.length_b   1.000
_cell.length_c   1.000
_cell.angle_alpha   90.00
_cell.angle_beta   90.00
_cell.angle_gamma   90.00
#
_symmetry.space_group_name_H-M   'P 1'
#
loop_
_entity.id
_entity.type
_entity.pdbx_description
1 polymer ?
#
loop_
_entity_poly.entity_id
_entity_poly.type
_entity_poly.pdbx_seq_one_letter_code
_entity_poly.pdbx_strand_id
1 'polypeptide(L)'
;MAGTSVSSIPVVPSGLSRRAQRFVEVDGIRVPMQGIRRHRDDWVGRGIPAAEIDRALEFQDRWGGIALPPAPFYEGGPRILDADHPEGSETEGWSFPAGSGRVAMAYGFMIGPEGEFGIDANRWSPLHANTDGWVESLALAAHAGRWAKTVTKIRGKAVESLPRRVRAGT
;
A
#
# COMPACT_ATOMS: atom_id res chain seq x y z
N MET A 1 19.29 13.47 -25.51
CA MET A 1 18.34 13.25 -24.39
C MET A 1 19.13 12.64 -23.24
N ALA A 2 19.63 13.47 -22.32
CA ALA A 2 20.34 12.97 -21.14
C ALA A 2 19.30 12.37 -20.19
N GLY A 3 19.35 11.05 -19.99
CA GLY A 3 18.52 10.39 -19.00
C GLY A 3 18.92 10.87 -17.62
N THR A 4 18.03 11.61 -16.96
CA THR A 4 18.18 11.95 -15.54
C THR A 4 18.27 10.63 -14.79
N SER A 5 19.45 10.32 -14.25
CA SER A 5 19.66 9.14 -13.42
C SER A 5 18.82 9.29 -12.16
N VAL A 6 17.62 8.71 -12.18
CA VAL A 6 16.77 8.65 -10.99
C VAL A 6 17.46 7.70 -10.01
N SER A 7 17.74 8.17 -8.79
CA SER A 7 18.27 7.31 -7.73
C SER A 7 17.38 6.06 -7.59
N SER A 8 18.00 4.88 -7.58
CA SER A 8 17.29 3.62 -7.36
C SER A 8 16.85 3.43 -5.91
N ILE A 9 17.39 4.24 -4.99
CA ILE A 9 17.03 4.26 -3.58
C ILE A 9 15.76 5.08 -3.41
N PRO A 10 14.67 4.49 -2.88
CA PRO A 10 13.43 5.22 -2.62
C PRO A 10 13.66 6.29 -1.54
N VAL A 11 13.07 7.47 -1.74
CA VAL A 11 12.92 8.45 -0.65
C VAL A 11 11.86 7.93 0.30
N VAL A 12 12.19 7.86 1.58
CA VAL A 12 11.31 7.28 2.59
C VAL A 12 10.16 8.21 2.92
N PRO A 13 8.91 7.71 2.90
CA PRO A 13 7.77 8.48 3.36
C PRO A 13 7.88 8.87 4.84
N SER A 14 7.56 10.12 5.17
CA SER A 14 7.56 10.64 6.54
C SER A 14 6.46 10.01 7.39
N GLY A 15 6.65 9.88 8.71
CA GLY A 15 5.65 9.32 9.63
C GLY A 15 5.74 7.81 9.86
N LEU A 16 6.55 7.09 9.07
CA LEU A 16 6.90 5.69 9.34
C LEU A 16 7.81 5.56 10.57
N SER A 17 7.71 4.45 11.29
CA SER A 17 8.67 4.05 12.32
C SER A 17 10.05 3.80 11.71
N ARG A 18 11.10 3.93 12.52
CA ARG A 18 12.49 3.67 12.08
C ARG A 18 12.67 2.29 11.42
N ARG A 19 11.91 1.28 11.84
CA ARG A 19 11.95 -0.07 11.26
C ARG A 19 11.37 -0.07 9.84
N ALA A 20 10.21 0.53 9.65
CA ALA A 20 9.57 0.64 8.35
C ALA A 20 10.38 1.53 7.40
N GLN A 21 10.92 2.65 7.91
CA GLN A 21 11.83 3.50 7.14
C GLN A 21 13.02 2.69 6.60
N ARG A 22 13.74 2.00 7.49
CA ARG A 22 14.88 1.15 7.10
C ARG A 22 14.49 0.03 6.14
N PHE A 23 13.31 -0.56 6.33
CA PHE A 23 12.80 -1.59 5.42
C PHE A 23 12.60 -1.03 4.00
N VAL A 24 12.00 0.14 3.86
CA VAL A 24 11.84 0.80 2.55
C VAL A 24 13.19 1.18 1.95
N GLU A 25 14.11 1.75 2.73
CA GLU A 25 15.45 2.16 2.26
C GLU A 25 16.31 1.00 1.75
N VAL A 26 16.31 -0.10 2.50
CA VAL A 26 17.23 -1.23 2.27
C VAL A 26 16.63 -2.25 1.33
N ASP A 27 15.34 -2.57 1.51
CA ASP A 27 14.69 -3.67 0.81
C ASP A 27 13.80 -3.17 -0.35
N GLY A 28 13.53 -1.85 -0.45
CA GLY A 28 12.71 -1.25 -1.51
C GLY A 28 13.50 -0.85 -2.76
N ILE A 29 12.84 -0.91 -3.92
CA ILE A 29 13.40 -0.52 -5.22
C ILE A 29 12.55 0.59 -5.81
N ARG A 30 13.18 1.68 -6.25
CA ARG A 30 12.50 2.74 -7.02
C ARG A 30 12.46 2.37 -8.50
N VAL A 31 11.25 2.27 -9.05
CA VAL A 31 11.00 2.02 -10.47
C VAL A 31 10.52 3.33 -11.12
N PRO A 32 11.12 3.78 -12.23
CA PRO A 32 10.62 4.91 -12.98
C PRO A 32 9.18 4.65 -13.43
N MET A 33 8.28 5.58 -13.08
CA MET A 33 6.87 5.47 -13.43
C MET A 33 6.38 6.76 -14.05
N GLN A 34 5.51 6.63 -15.05
CA GLN A 34 4.83 7.79 -15.61
C GLN A 34 3.83 8.32 -14.58
N GLY A 35 3.91 9.62 -14.27
CA GLY A 35 3.01 10.24 -13.31
C GLY A 35 1.58 10.34 -13.84
N ILE A 36 0.60 10.17 -12.94
CA ILE A 36 -0.83 10.27 -13.26
C ILE A 36 -1.36 11.70 -13.34
N ARG A 37 -0.57 12.71 -12.93
CA ARG A 37 -0.94 14.14 -12.98
C ARG A 37 -1.49 14.62 -14.32
N ARG A 38 -0.96 14.07 -15.42
CA ARG A 38 -1.39 14.41 -16.78
C ARG A 38 -2.87 14.08 -17.06
N HIS A 39 -3.47 13.18 -16.28
CA HIS A 39 -4.86 12.74 -16.45
C HIS A 39 -5.85 13.60 -15.66
N ARG A 40 -5.39 14.61 -14.91
CA ARG A 40 -6.25 15.42 -14.04
C ARG A 40 -7.42 16.05 -14.79
N ASP A 41 -7.16 16.70 -15.92
CA ASP A 41 -8.21 17.38 -16.69
C ASP A 41 -9.21 16.38 -17.29
N ASP A 42 -8.72 15.23 -17.77
CA ASP A 42 -9.57 14.14 -18.28
C ASP A 42 -10.45 13.55 -17.17
N TRP A 43 -9.92 13.38 -15.95
CA TRP A 43 -10.65 12.86 -14.80
C TRP A 43 -11.72 13.85 -14.30
N VAL A 44 -11.39 15.14 -14.24
CA VAL A 44 -12.37 16.19 -13.96
C VAL A 44 -13.49 16.18 -15.01
N GLY A 45 -13.14 16.06 -16.29
CA GLY A 45 -14.11 15.96 -17.38
C GLY A 45 -15.04 14.75 -17.29
N ARG A 46 -14.64 13.69 -16.58
CA ARG A 46 -15.44 12.49 -16.28
C ARG A 46 -16.28 12.60 -15.01
N GLY A 47 -16.20 13.74 -14.31
CA GLY A 47 -16.97 13.99 -13.09
C GLY A 47 -16.34 13.43 -11.82
N ILE A 48 -15.05 13.05 -11.84
CA ILE A 48 -14.35 12.66 -10.62
C ILE A 48 -14.09 13.91 -9.78
N PRO A 49 -14.48 13.94 -8.49
CA PRO A 49 -14.25 15.09 -7.63
C PRO A 49 -12.76 15.42 -7.51
N ALA A 50 -12.43 16.72 -7.53
CA ALA A 50 -11.05 17.19 -7.46
C ALA A 50 -10.31 16.66 -6.21
N ALA A 51 -11.01 16.55 -5.07
CA ALA A 51 -10.44 16.01 -3.83
C ALA A 51 -9.97 14.55 -3.98
N GLU A 52 -10.70 13.73 -4.73
CA GLU A 52 -10.36 12.32 -4.94
C GLU A 52 -9.20 12.16 -5.91
N ILE A 53 -9.14 13.03 -6.93
CA ILE A 53 -7.98 13.14 -7.80
C ILE A 53 -6.75 13.53 -6.99
N ASP A 54 -6.86 14.58 -6.17
CA ASP A 54 -5.74 15.08 -5.37
C ASP A 54 -5.23 14.00 -4.39
N ARG A 55 -6.13 13.20 -3.79
CA ARG A 55 -5.75 12.03 -2.98
C ARG A 55 -4.95 10.98 -3.76
N ALA A 56 -5.37 10.64 -4.98
CA ALA A 56 -4.62 9.71 -5.83
C ALA A 56 -3.24 10.28 -6.19
N LEU A 57 -3.15 11.59 -6.46
CA LEU A 57 -1.88 12.29 -6.72
C LEU A 57 -0.96 12.29 -5.50
N GLU A 58 -1.48 12.55 -4.31
CA GLU A 58 -0.73 12.50 -3.06
C GLU A 58 -0.18 11.09 -2.78
N PHE A 59 -1.00 10.05 -3.01
CA PHE A 59 -0.53 8.68 -2.94
C PHE A 59 0.58 8.42 -3.97
N GLN A 60 0.40 8.83 -5.23
CA GLN A 60 1.40 8.63 -6.27
C GLN A 60 2.73 9.32 -5.94
N ASP A 61 2.68 10.54 -5.40
CA ASP A 61 3.87 11.28 -5.01
C ASP A 61 4.62 10.58 -3.88
N ARG A 62 3.88 10.05 -2.90
CA ARG A 62 4.44 9.43 -1.70
C ARG A 62 4.93 8.01 -1.95
N TRP A 63 4.18 7.21 -2.69
CA TRP A 63 4.36 5.75 -2.81
C TRP A 63 4.59 5.29 -4.24
N GLY A 64 4.13 6.04 -5.23
CA GLY A 64 4.14 5.64 -6.63
C GLY A 64 5.54 5.29 -7.14
N GLY A 65 5.71 4.10 -7.72
CA GLY A 65 7.00 3.59 -8.19
C GLY A 65 7.86 2.91 -7.13
N ILE A 66 7.38 2.70 -5.90
CA ILE A 66 8.11 1.90 -4.90
C ILE A 66 7.70 0.43 -5.04
N ALA A 67 8.67 -0.43 -5.36
CA ALA A 67 8.54 -1.87 -5.27
C ALA A 67 9.11 -2.37 -3.94
N LEU A 68 8.29 -3.02 -3.13
CA LEU A 68 8.72 -3.65 -1.88
C LEU A 68 8.92 -5.16 -2.07
N PRO A 69 9.59 -5.86 -1.15
CA PRO A 69 9.62 -7.32 -1.13
C PRO A 69 8.19 -7.91 -1.06
N PRO A 70 7.98 -9.13 -1.58
CA PRO A 70 6.68 -9.79 -1.46
C PRO A 70 6.22 -9.92 -0.01
N ALA A 71 4.97 -9.52 0.24
CA ALA A 71 4.31 -9.75 1.51
C ALA A 71 4.15 -11.25 1.79
N PRO A 72 4.23 -11.70 3.05
CA PRO A 72 3.96 -13.10 3.40
C PRO A 72 2.46 -13.47 3.37
N PHE A 73 1.61 -12.56 2.91
CA PHE A 73 0.16 -12.67 2.81
C PHE A 73 -0.32 -12.08 1.47
N TYR A 74 -1.55 -12.39 1.07
CA TYR A 74 -2.22 -11.79 -0.10
C TYR A 74 -1.39 -11.89 -1.39
N GLU A 75 -0.87 -13.09 -1.69
CA GLU A 75 -0.03 -13.38 -2.87
C GLU A 75 1.13 -12.39 -3.10
N GLY A 76 1.70 -11.88 -2.01
CA GLY A 76 2.84 -10.98 -2.06
C GLY A 76 2.49 -9.50 -2.10
N GLY A 77 1.22 -9.12 -2.05
CA GLY A 77 0.80 -7.72 -2.13
C GLY A 77 1.03 -7.11 -3.52
N PRO A 78 0.88 -5.77 -3.64
CA PRO A 78 1.28 -5.05 -4.83
C PRO A 78 2.74 -5.31 -5.20
N ARG A 79 3.00 -5.46 -6.50
CA ARG A 79 4.35 -5.59 -7.06
C ARG A 79 5.09 -4.27 -7.00
N ILE A 80 4.44 -3.21 -7.46
CA ILE A 80 4.88 -1.82 -7.46
C ILE A 80 3.68 -1.03 -6.96
N LEU A 81 3.90 -0.17 -5.96
CA LEU A 81 2.86 0.77 -5.52
C LEU A 81 2.65 1.82 -6.60
N ASP A 82 1.41 2.02 -6.99
CA ASP A 82 0.99 3.08 -7.90
C ASP A 82 -0.47 3.44 -7.65
N ALA A 83 -0.83 4.69 -7.94
CA ALA A 83 -2.22 5.09 -8.08
C ALA A 83 -2.59 5.13 -9.55
N ASP A 84 -3.86 4.90 -9.84
CA ASP A 84 -4.46 5.08 -11.15
C ASP A 84 -5.86 5.71 -10.99
N HIS A 85 -6.63 5.74 -12.08
CA HIS A 85 -7.96 6.29 -12.19
C HIS A 85 -8.84 6.00 -10.96
N PRO A 86 -9.33 7.04 -10.26
CA PRO A 86 -10.29 6.85 -9.16
C PRO A 86 -11.61 6.25 -9.63
N GLU A 87 -12.12 5.29 -8.88
CA GLU A 87 -13.33 4.52 -9.17
C GLU A 87 -14.33 4.68 -8.03
N GLY A 88 -15.62 4.62 -8.36
CA GLY A 88 -16.69 4.70 -7.38
C GLY A 88 -17.67 5.85 -7.67
N SER A 89 -18.36 6.27 -6.61
CA SER A 89 -19.42 7.27 -6.67
C SER A 89 -19.56 8.00 -5.33
N GLU A 90 -20.30 9.11 -5.30
CA GLU A 90 -20.61 9.81 -4.04
C GLU A 90 -21.34 8.91 -3.03
N THR A 91 -22.14 7.96 -3.50
CA THR A 91 -22.93 7.07 -2.64
C THR A 91 -22.16 5.86 -2.13
N GLU A 92 -21.22 5.34 -2.93
CA GLU A 92 -20.45 4.13 -2.59
C GLU A 92 -19.09 4.47 -1.98
N GLY A 93 -18.65 5.72 -2.11
CA GLY A 93 -17.31 6.16 -1.80
C GLY A 93 -16.39 6.04 -3.00
N TRP A 94 -15.37 6.89 -3.04
CA TRP A 94 -14.32 6.84 -4.06
C TRP A 94 -13.14 6.02 -3.57
N SER A 95 -12.55 5.25 -4.47
CA SER A 95 -11.34 4.46 -4.23
C SER A 95 -10.41 4.57 -5.43
N PHE A 96 -9.18 4.12 -5.30
CA PHE A 96 -8.26 4.04 -6.44
C PHE A 96 -7.29 2.88 -6.27
N PRO A 97 -6.74 2.32 -7.37
CA PRO A 97 -5.75 1.26 -7.30
C PRO A 97 -4.53 1.66 -6.45
N ALA A 98 -3.96 0.69 -5.75
CA ALA A 98 -2.79 0.86 -4.89
C ALA A 98 -1.56 0.08 -5.40
N GLY A 99 -1.53 -0.25 -6.69
CA GLY A 99 -0.52 -1.12 -7.28
C GLY A 99 -1.08 -2.35 -7.98
N SER A 100 -0.42 -2.72 -9.09
CA SER A 100 -0.67 -4.00 -9.74
C SER A 100 -0.21 -5.19 -8.87
N GLY A 101 -1.00 -6.27 -8.87
CA GLY A 101 -0.64 -7.52 -8.20
C GLY A 101 0.60 -8.17 -8.81
N ARG A 102 1.28 -9.04 -8.04
CA ARG A 102 2.44 -9.81 -8.52
C ARG A 102 2.06 -10.95 -9.46
N VAL A 103 0.83 -11.42 -9.35
CA VAL A 103 0.23 -12.51 -10.12
C VAL A 103 -1.17 -12.09 -10.55
N ALA A 104 -1.75 -12.77 -11.53
CA ALA A 104 -3.15 -12.54 -11.92
C ALA A 104 -4.09 -13.06 -10.80
N MET A 105 -5.02 -12.22 -10.37
CA MET A 105 -5.87 -12.47 -9.19
C MET A 105 -7.33 -12.12 -9.47
N ALA A 106 -8.23 -12.67 -8.66
CA ALA A 106 -9.65 -12.31 -8.65
C ALA A 106 -9.96 -11.08 -7.77
N TYR A 107 -8.95 -10.33 -7.36
CA TYR A 107 -9.07 -9.13 -6.54
C TYR A 107 -7.96 -8.13 -6.87
N GLY A 108 -8.21 -6.84 -6.63
CA GLY A 108 -7.26 -5.74 -6.73
C GLY A 108 -6.84 -5.21 -5.37
N PHE A 109 -5.68 -4.53 -5.29
CA PHE A 109 -5.30 -3.74 -4.12
C PHE A 109 -5.75 -2.31 -4.33
N MET A 110 -6.48 -1.75 -3.37
CA MET A 110 -7.08 -0.41 -3.50
C MET A 110 -6.82 0.43 -2.25
N ILE A 111 -6.87 1.74 -2.45
CA ILE A 111 -7.05 2.73 -1.39
C ILE A 111 -8.52 3.06 -1.30
N GLY A 112 -9.13 2.77 -0.15
CA GLY A 112 -10.54 3.00 0.14
C GLY A 112 -10.88 4.48 0.38
N PRO A 113 -12.17 4.80 0.58
CA PRO A 113 -12.66 6.17 0.71
C PRO A 113 -12.11 6.92 1.92
N GLU A 114 -11.69 6.24 2.99
CA GLU A 114 -11.07 6.91 4.15
C GLU A 114 -9.53 6.75 4.14
N GLY A 115 -8.96 6.29 3.02
CA GLY A 115 -7.53 6.09 2.84
C GLY A 115 -7.04 4.70 3.25
N GLU A 116 -7.93 3.76 3.54
CA GLU A 116 -7.56 2.41 3.97
C GLU A 116 -6.89 1.64 2.85
N PHE A 117 -5.82 0.92 3.20
CA PHE A 117 -5.22 -0.03 2.26
C PHE A 117 -5.99 -1.36 2.36
N GLY A 118 -6.58 -1.81 1.25
CA GLY A 118 -7.44 -2.98 1.24
C GLY A 118 -7.40 -3.77 -0.05
N ILE A 119 -8.26 -4.79 -0.11
CA ILE A 119 -8.52 -5.56 -1.32
C ILE A 119 -9.95 -5.36 -1.76
N ASP A 120 -10.12 -5.15 -3.06
CA ASP A 120 -11.43 -5.18 -3.70
C ASP A 120 -11.59 -6.48 -4.49
N ALA A 121 -12.60 -7.25 -4.12
CA ALA A 121 -12.88 -8.60 -4.61
C ALA A 121 -14.41 -8.70 -4.83
N ASN A 122 -15.04 -9.79 -4.41
CA ASN A 122 -16.51 -9.82 -4.33
C ASN A 122 -17.09 -8.79 -3.34
N ARG A 123 -16.26 -8.34 -2.39
CA ARG A 123 -16.60 -7.30 -1.41
C ARG A 123 -15.32 -6.59 -0.98
N TRP A 124 -15.39 -5.27 -0.93
CA TRP A 124 -14.38 -4.42 -0.30
C TRP A 124 -14.00 -4.93 1.10
N SER A 125 -12.69 -5.09 1.33
CA SER A 125 -12.15 -5.53 2.61
C SER A 125 -10.94 -4.67 3.01
N PRO A 126 -11.10 -3.74 3.98
CA PRO A 126 -9.97 -2.97 4.47
C PRO A 126 -9.01 -3.89 5.24
N LEU A 127 -7.72 -3.84 4.92
CA LEU A 127 -6.68 -4.64 5.56
C LEU A 127 -5.89 -3.84 6.59
N HIS A 128 -5.62 -2.58 6.28
CA HIS A 128 -4.91 -1.64 7.14
C HIS A 128 -5.58 -0.27 7.06
N ALA A 129 -5.50 0.50 8.15
CA ALA A 129 -6.08 1.85 8.22
C ALA A 129 -5.51 2.80 7.15
N ASN A 130 -4.29 2.54 6.65
CA ASN A 130 -3.66 3.23 5.54
C ASN A 130 -2.45 2.44 5.02
N THR A 131 -1.83 2.93 3.94
CA THR A 131 -0.63 2.36 3.33
C THR A 131 0.56 2.33 4.28
N ASP A 132 0.72 3.33 5.14
CA ASP A 132 1.78 3.35 6.16
C ASP A 132 1.65 2.11 7.08
N GLY A 133 0.44 1.82 7.56
CA GLY A 133 0.15 0.67 8.40
C GLY A 133 0.39 -0.68 7.70
N TRP A 134 0.14 -0.74 6.39
CA TRP A 134 0.51 -1.91 5.58
C TRP A 134 2.03 -2.07 5.51
N VAL A 135 2.79 -1.01 5.20
CA VAL A 135 4.26 -1.04 5.15
C VAL A 135 4.88 -1.35 6.51
N GLU A 136 4.33 -0.83 7.60
CA GLU A 136 4.72 -1.19 8.97
C GLU A 136 4.57 -2.68 9.24
N SER A 137 3.44 -3.26 8.81
CA SER A 137 3.18 -4.69 8.93
C SER A 137 4.19 -5.52 8.14
N LEU A 138 4.53 -5.10 6.92
CA LEU A 138 5.56 -5.74 6.10
C LEU A 138 6.94 -5.68 6.76
N ALA A 139 7.33 -4.50 7.24
CA ALA A 139 8.62 -4.31 7.89
C ALA A 139 8.72 -5.15 9.17
N LEU A 140 7.63 -5.26 9.94
CA LEU A 140 7.56 -6.12 11.10
C LEU A 140 7.69 -7.61 10.71
N ALA A 141 6.99 -8.04 9.66
CA ALA A 141 7.06 -9.42 9.18
C ALA A 141 8.46 -9.78 8.64
N ALA A 142 9.08 -8.88 7.88
CA ALA A 142 10.45 -9.05 7.38
C ALA A 142 11.47 -9.07 8.53
N HIS A 143 11.27 -8.26 9.57
CA HIS A 143 12.11 -8.30 10.76
C HIS A 143 11.93 -9.62 11.53
N ALA A 144 10.69 -10.04 11.76
CA ALA A 144 10.41 -11.31 12.42
C ALA A 144 10.98 -12.50 11.62
N GLY A 145 10.83 -12.51 10.30
CA GLY A 145 11.39 -13.56 9.44
C GLY A 145 12.91 -13.66 9.47
N ARG A 146 13.62 -12.55 9.76
CA ARG A 146 15.08 -12.54 9.89
C ARG A 146 15.58 -13.08 11.23
N TRP A 147 14.80 -12.94 12.32
CA TRP A 147 15.29 -13.18 13.69
C TRP A 147 14.53 -14.24 14.48
N ALA A 148 13.27 -14.52 14.12
CA ALA A 148 12.45 -15.47 14.86
C ALA A 148 12.87 -16.91 14.53
N LYS A 149 13.09 -17.71 15.57
CA LYS A 149 13.30 -19.16 15.42
C LYS A 149 12.01 -19.89 15.02
N THR A 150 10.85 -19.33 15.37
CA THR A 150 9.52 -19.88 15.07
C THR A 150 8.52 -18.74 14.91
N VAL A 151 7.64 -18.83 13.90
CA VAL A 151 6.51 -17.90 13.69
C VAL A 151 5.20 -18.69 13.73
N THR A 152 4.37 -18.45 14.74
CA THR A 152 3.07 -19.11 14.91
C THR A 152 1.95 -18.18 14.46
N LYS A 153 1.15 -18.62 13.47
CA LYS A 153 -0.05 -17.89 13.04
C LYS A 153 -1.25 -18.33 13.87
N ILE A 154 -1.91 -17.38 14.54
CA ILE A 154 -3.10 -17.61 15.36
C ILE A 154 -4.28 -16.87 14.71
N ARG A 155 -5.47 -17.48 14.65
CA ARG A 155 -6.67 -16.92 14.00
C ARG A 155 -7.92 -17.10 14.88
N GLY A 156 -8.91 -16.23 14.68
CA GLY A 156 -10.25 -16.34 15.29
C GLY A 156 -10.22 -16.35 16.83
N LYS A 157 -11.03 -17.21 17.45
CA LYS A 157 -11.17 -17.31 18.93
C LYS A 157 -9.85 -17.55 19.65
N ALA A 158 -8.86 -18.15 19.00
CA ALA A 158 -7.54 -18.33 19.59
C ALA A 158 -6.82 -17.00 19.86
N VAL A 159 -7.16 -15.92 19.14
CA VAL A 159 -6.65 -14.56 19.43
C VAL A 159 -7.18 -14.05 20.78
N GLU A 160 -8.43 -14.39 21.13
CA GLU A 160 -9.04 -14.01 22.41
C GLU A 160 -8.39 -14.71 23.61
N SER A 161 -7.66 -15.80 23.37
CA SER A 161 -6.91 -16.53 24.40
C SER A 161 -5.52 -15.93 24.69
N LEU A 162 -5.05 -14.97 23.88
CA LEU A 162 -3.73 -14.37 24.06
C LEU A 162 -3.65 -13.48 25.32
N PRO A 163 -2.51 -13.44 26.03
CA PRO A 163 -2.35 -12.51 27.15
C PRO A 163 -2.62 -11.07 26.72
N ARG A 164 -3.26 -10.26 27.57
CA ARG A 164 -3.68 -8.89 27.23
C ARG A 164 -2.50 -7.99 26.81
N ARG A 165 -1.30 -8.25 27.34
CA ARG A 165 -0.03 -7.59 26.95
C ARG A 165 0.40 -7.86 25.51
N VAL A 166 -0.09 -8.94 24.89
CA VAL A 166 0.22 -9.30 23.49
C VAL A 166 -0.88 -8.79 22.54
N ARG A 167 -2.08 -8.50 23.06
CA ARG A 167 -3.20 -7.96 22.27
C ARG A 167 -3.12 -6.45 22.03
N ALA A 168 -2.56 -5.70 22.98
CA ALA A 168 -2.30 -4.27 22.82
C ALA A 168 -0.84 -4.11 22.40
N GLY A 169 -0.58 -3.93 21.10
CA GLY A 169 0.74 -3.52 20.63
C GLY A 169 1.12 -2.24 21.37
N THR A 170 2.23 -2.28 22.10
CA THR A 170 2.82 -1.12 22.77
C THR A 170 3.73 -0.38 21.80
#